data_AF-A0A422ZT92-F1
#
_entry.id   AF-A0A422ZT92-F1
#
_cell.length_a   1.000
_cell.length_b   1.000
_cell.length_c   1.000
_cell.angle_alpha   90.00
_cell.angle_beta   90.00
_cell.angle_gamma   90.00
#
_symmetry.space_group_name_H-M   'P 1'
#
loop_
_entity.id
_entity.type
_entity.pdbx_description
1 polymer ?
#
loop_
_entity_poly.entity_id
_entity_poly.type
_entity_poly.pdbx_seq_one_letter_code
_entity_poly.pdbx_strand_id
1 'polypeptide(L)'
;MNLWLADTQLIQRVFPDATIDKKRSKLPLTRGSEGYNIRQDYVIKHILPAQSLCSIYGPSGSYKSFLAVSWACHIAAGSSWSGKKVERGAVLYVVGEGGVGVPRRIKAWEQVHGQQVDNLWLVNRPVFPVRESEVSEVILAARQITAECDMPVRLVVIDTLARCFGGNDENDARDMGAFIEGCDVIKQKTGATVLVVHHSGKDEAKGARGSSSFRAALDAEFNVKREGEGQALILSCTKMKDAEEPERKAYDLRTTELFTDEDGEMVCSLVVRDVPREAKEVDPELAGVEKLTDNHMALWQAIRSRIARGEPCNRAVIRDDLKATGINTKHFTRWLQKLIDDGLVIQDADLLTVKSLREVGN
;
A
#
# COMPACT_ATOMS: atom_id res chain seq x y z
N MET A 1 -16.22 -56.95 58.79
CA MET A 1 -14.91 -57.31 58.21
C MET A 1 -15.13 -57.62 56.75
N ASN A 2 -15.00 -56.62 55.88
CA ASN A 2 -13.76 -56.26 55.17
C ASN A 2 -13.33 -57.36 54.20
N LEU A 3 -13.53 -57.13 52.90
CA LEU A 3 -12.72 -57.76 51.83
C LEU A 3 -12.83 -57.07 50.44
N TRP A 4 -13.44 -55.88 50.31
CA TRP A 4 -13.56 -55.17 49.02
C TRP A 4 -12.99 -53.74 49.02
N LEU A 5 -12.12 -53.41 49.97
CA LEU A 5 -11.51 -52.07 50.10
C LEU A 5 -9.97 -52.06 50.20
N ALA A 6 -9.31 -53.16 49.88
CA ALA A 6 -7.85 -53.19 49.80
C ALA A 6 -7.46 -53.49 48.36
N ASP A 7 -7.19 -52.44 47.57
CA ASP A 7 -6.18 -52.47 46.49
C ASP A 7 -6.12 -51.20 45.62
N THR A 8 -6.49 -50.04 46.16
CA THR A 8 -6.11 -48.76 45.54
C THR A 8 -4.57 -48.60 45.43
N GLN A 9 -3.82 -49.22 46.34
CA GLN A 9 -2.35 -49.27 46.28
C GLN A 9 -1.80 -50.27 45.23
N LEU A 10 -2.58 -51.27 44.80
CA LEU A 10 -2.18 -52.21 43.76
C LEU A 10 -2.34 -51.60 42.36
N ILE A 11 -3.40 -50.81 42.15
CA ILE A 11 -3.66 -50.08 40.90
C ILE A 11 -2.54 -49.05 40.63
N GLN A 12 -2.08 -48.31 41.66
CA GLN A 12 -0.96 -47.36 41.52
C GLN A 12 0.41 -48.01 41.29
N ARG A 13 0.58 -49.31 41.62
CA ARG A 13 1.84 -50.04 41.37
C ARG A 13 1.93 -50.63 39.96
N VAL A 14 0.80 -50.93 39.34
CA VAL A 14 0.74 -51.48 37.98
C VAL A 14 0.71 -50.37 36.92
N PHE A 15 0.17 -49.22 37.26
CA PHE A 15 0.25 -47.99 36.47
C PHE A 15 1.03 -46.96 37.30
N PRO A 16 2.37 -46.91 37.21
CA PRO A 16 3.09 -45.77 37.78
C PRO A 16 2.43 -44.54 37.18
N ASP A 17 2.03 -43.58 38.02
CA ASP A 17 1.54 -42.27 37.58
C ASP A 17 2.48 -41.85 36.48
N ALA A 18 1.99 -41.91 35.22
CA ALA A 18 2.75 -41.49 34.09
C ALA A 18 3.06 -40.05 34.43
N THR A 19 4.30 -39.80 34.84
CA THR A 19 4.80 -38.45 35.09
C THR A 19 4.50 -37.76 33.77
N ILE A 20 3.40 -37.00 33.75
CA ILE A 20 2.99 -36.26 32.57
C ILE A 20 4.13 -35.27 32.45
N ASP A 21 5.11 -35.62 31.63
CA ASP A 21 6.15 -34.74 31.18
C ASP A 21 5.39 -33.68 30.39
N LYS A 22 4.90 -32.65 31.10
CA LYS A 22 4.08 -31.58 30.57
C LYS A 22 5.00 -30.73 29.73
N LYS A 23 5.44 -31.26 28.58
CA LYS A 23 6.08 -30.51 27.52
C LYS A 23 5.13 -29.37 27.19
N ARG A 24 5.49 -28.18 27.66
CA ARG A 24 4.73 -26.97 27.39
C ARG A 24 5.03 -26.54 25.95
N SER A 25 3.98 -26.10 25.26
CA SER A 25 4.15 -25.50 23.95
C SER A 25 5.03 -24.26 24.03
N LYS A 26 5.88 -24.04 23.02
CA LYS A 26 6.62 -22.78 22.83
C LYS A 26 5.81 -21.73 22.07
N LEU A 27 4.60 -22.07 21.64
CA LEU A 27 3.71 -21.13 20.96
C LEU A 27 3.27 -20.04 21.94
N PRO A 28 3.24 -18.76 21.53
CA PRO A 28 2.65 -17.70 22.32
C PRO A 28 1.13 -17.88 22.33
N LEU A 29 0.57 -18.41 23.41
CA LEU A 29 -0.86 -18.62 23.57
C LEU A 29 -1.48 -17.45 24.35
N THR A 30 -2.54 -16.86 23.81
CA THR A 30 -3.42 -15.92 24.51
C THR A 30 -4.81 -16.55 24.68
N ARG A 31 -5.58 -16.09 25.67
CA ARG A 31 -6.91 -16.64 25.97
C ARG A 31 -8.02 -15.67 25.53
N GLY A 32 -8.81 -16.07 24.53
CA GLY A 32 -10.05 -15.37 24.17
C GLY A 32 -9.82 -13.91 23.77
N SER A 33 -10.46 -12.99 24.49
CA SER A 33 -10.37 -11.54 24.26
C SER A 33 -9.15 -10.87 24.90
N GLU A 34 -8.22 -11.62 25.48
CA GLU A 34 -6.95 -11.05 25.96
C GLU A 34 -6.26 -10.26 24.84
N GLY A 35 -6.04 -8.97 25.09
CA GLY A 35 -5.47 -8.05 24.11
C GLY A 35 -6.47 -7.22 23.29
N TYR A 36 -7.79 -7.35 23.52
CA TYR A 36 -8.81 -6.57 22.79
C TYR A 36 -8.64 -5.04 22.90
N ASN A 37 -7.98 -4.58 23.95
CA ASN A 37 -7.71 -3.18 24.25
C ASN A 37 -6.29 -2.74 23.85
N ILE A 38 -5.51 -3.62 23.22
CA ILE A 38 -4.22 -3.25 22.61
C ILE A 38 -4.54 -2.29 21.47
N ARG A 39 -3.92 -1.12 21.52
CA ARG A 39 -4.08 -0.11 20.46
C ARG A 39 -3.30 -0.56 19.24
N GLN A 40 -3.88 -0.35 18.07
CA GLN A 40 -3.16 -0.49 16.81
C GLN A 40 -2.00 0.51 16.76
N ASP A 41 -0.79 -0.02 16.64
CA ASP A 41 0.43 0.76 16.46
C ASP A 41 0.62 1.14 14.99
N TYR A 42 1.22 2.31 14.77
CA TYR A 42 1.44 2.89 13.45
C TYR A 42 2.84 3.48 13.37
N VAL A 43 3.50 3.25 12.24
CA VAL A 43 4.70 4.00 11.87
C VAL A 43 4.31 5.41 11.40
N ILE A 44 3.22 5.52 10.63
CA ILE A 44 2.59 6.81 10.26
C ILE A 44 1.12 6.72 10.67
N LYS A 45 0.71 7.56 11.62
CA LYS A 45 -0.60 7.42 12.27
C LYS A 45 -1.76 7.45 11.27
N HIS A 46 -2.63 6.44 11.32
CA HIS A 46 -3.77 6.21 10.41
C HIS A 46 -3.43 5.96 8.93
N ILE A 47 -2.15 5.78 8.61
CA ILE A 47 -1.70 5.55 7.23
C ILE A 47 -0.91 4.25 7.16
N LEU A 48 0.24 4.17 7.83
CA LEU A 48 1.14 3.02 7.76
C LEU A 48 1.15 2.27 9.11
N PRO A 49 0.50 1.10 9.21
CA PRO A 49 0.50 0.32 10.44
C PRO A 49 1.91 -0.20 10.78
N ALA A 50 2.19 -0.36 12.08
CA ALA A 50 3.46 -0.91 12.57
C ALA A 50 3.47 -2.44 12.49
N GLN A 51 4.67 -3.04 12.44
CA GLN A 51 4.88 -4.50 12.43
C GLN A 51 4.04 -5.23 11.37
N SER A 52 3.87 -4.59 10.22
CA SER A 52 2.92 -4.98 9.18
C SER A 52 3.62 -5.23 7.85
N LEU A 53 3.02 -6.05 6.99
CA LEU A 53 3.44 -6.19 5.59
C LEU A 53 2.54 -5.29 4.73
N CYS A 54 3.14 -4.30 4.08
CA CYS A 54 2.42 -3.29 3.31
C CYS A 54 2.95 -3.19 1.88
N SER A 55 2.12 -2.71 0.96
CA SER A 55 2.52 -2.49 -0.43
C SER A 55 2.09 -1.14 -0.97
N ILE A 56 2.97 -0.51 -1.76
CA ILE A 56 2.62 0.59 -2.68
C ILE A 56 2.64 0.03 -4.10
N TYR A 57 1.56 0.17 -4.85
CA TYR A 57 1.49 -0.28 -6.24
C TYR A 57 0.94 0.79 -7.20
N GLY A 58 1.21 0.62 -8.49
CA GLY A 58 0.77 1.55 -9.53
C GLY A 58 1.64 1.50 -10.79
N PRO A 59 1.26 2.22 -11.87
CA PRO A 59 1.94 2.14 -13.16
C PRO A 59 3.37 2.67 -13.11
N SER A 60 4.18 2.34 -14.11
CA SER A 60 5.52 2.92 -14.22
C SER A 60 5.46 4.45 -14.27
N GLY A 61 6.42 5.13 -13.63
CA GLY A 61 6.43 6.60 -13.57
C GLY A 61 5.39 7.24 -12.63
N SER A 62 4.57 6.46 -11.91
CA SER A 62 3.52 7.00 -11.03
C SER A 62 3.99 7.64 -9.71
N TYR A 63 5.30 7.84 -9.53
CA TYR A 63 5.92 8.41 -8.34
C TYR A 63 5.94 7.53 -7.07
N LYS A 64 5.69 6.22 -7.17
CA LYS A 64 5.76 5.28 -6.03
C LYS A 64 7.05 5.40 -5.21
N SER A 65 8.21 5.32 -5.86
CA SER A 65 9.49 5.42 -5.16
C SER A 65 9.73 6.80 -4.55
N PHE A 66 9.12 7.87 -5.07
CA PHE A 66 9.17 9.18 -4.42
C PHE A 66 8.31 9.22 -3.15
N LEU A 67 7.13 8.58 -3.16
CA LEU A 67 6.32 8.40 -1.96
C LEU A 67 7.04 7.51 -0.93
N ALA A 68 7.62 6.40 -1.36
CA ALA A 68 8.37 5.49 -0.49
C ALA A 68 9.56 6.19 0.17
N VAL A 69 10.34 6.97 -0.59
CA VAL A 69 11.43 7.80 -0.05
C VAL A 69 10.89 8.89 0.88
N SER A 70 9.78 9.56 0.54
CA SER A 70 9.15 10.54 1.43
C SER A 70 8.79 9.90 2.78
N TRP A 71 8.03 8.80 2.80
CA TRP A 71 7.71 8.10 4.05
C TRP A 71 8.97 7.70 4.82
N ALA A 72 9.96 7.12 4.13
CA ALA A 72 11.21 6.71 4.75
C ALA A 72 11.95 7.89 5.41
N CYS A 73 12.06 9.04 4.73
CA CYS A 73 12.68 10.24 5.28
C CYS A 73 11.89 10.82 6.47
N HIS A 74 10.56 10.91 6.39
CA HIS A 74 9.74 11.38 7.52
C HIS A 74 9.87 10.48 8.76
N ILE A 75 9.98 9.16 8.55
CA ILE A 75 10.19 8.17 9.62
C ILE A 75 11.59 8.31 10.23
N ALA A 76 12.62 8.43 9.39
CA ALA A 76 13.99 8.66 9.84
C ALA A 76 14.10 9.96 10.67
N ALA A 77 13.50 11.04 10.16
CA ALA A 77 13.46 12.36 10.77
C ALA A 77 12.58 12.44 12.03
N GLY A 78 11.55 11.60 12.13
CA GLY A 78 10.49 11.74 13.13
C GLY A 78 9.57 12.93 12.88
N SER A 79 9.50 13.42 11.64
CA SER A 79 8.67 14.55 11.25
C SER A 79 7.26 14.09 10.84
N SER A 80 6.25 14.92 11.07
CA SER A 80 4.87 14.60 10.67
C SER A 80 4.76 14.40 9.17
N TRP A 81 3.85 13.54 8.71
CA TRP A 81 3.52 13.39 7.29
C TRP A 81 2.01 13.52 7.11
N SER A 82 1.55 14.38 6.19
CA SER A 82 0.11 14.65 5.98
C SER A 82 -0.62 15.08 7.26
N GLY A 83 0.07 15.87 8.09
CA GLY A 83 -0.42 16.31 9.40
C GLY A 83 -0.57 15.18 10.44
N LYS A 84 -0.11 13.96 10.14
CA LYS A 84 -0.16 12.81 11.05
C LYS A 84 1.16 12.63 11.79
N LYS A 85 1.07 12.17 13.03
CA LYS A 85 2.23 11.81 13.85
C LYS A 85 2.96 10.63 13.22
N VAL A 86 4.30 10.72 13.19
CA VAL A 86 5.19 9.66 12.72
C VAL A 86 6.01 9.14 13.90
N GLU A 87 6.17 7.82 13.98
CA GLU A 87 7.07 7.19 14.94
C GLU A 87 8.49 7.21 14.38
N ARG A 88 9.40 7.92 15.07
CA ARG A 88 10.80 8.02 14.66
C ARG A 88 11.51 6.67 14.80
N GLY A 89 12.31 6.32 13.82
CA GLY A 89 13.21 5.16 13.88
C GLY A 89 14.12 5.06 12.68
N ALA A 90 15.06 4.13 12.73
CA ALA A 90 15.94 3.88 11.60
C ALA A 90 15.16 3.22 10.44
N VAL A 91 15.66 3.39 9.23
CA VAL A 91 15.06 2.83 8.02
C VAL A 91 16.11 2.09 7.21
N LEU A 92 15.76 0.90 6.72
CA LEU A 92 16.56 0.14 5.77
C LEU A 92 15.84 0.12 4.43
N TYR A 93 16.46 0.67 3.40
CA TYR A 93 15.84 0.81 2.08
C TYR A 93 16.64 0.01 1.05
N VAL A 94 16.05 -1.07 0.54
CA VAL A 94 16.61 -1.91 -0.52
C VAL A 94 16.27 -1.31 -1.87
N VAL A 95 17.31 -0.85 -2.56
CA VAL A 95 17.24 -0.25 -3.90
C VAL A 95 17.46 -1.36 -4.93
N GLY A 96 16.38 -2.05 -5.30
CA GLY A 96 16.37 -3.08 -6.34
C GLY A 96 16.55 -2.51 -7.75
N GLU A 97 16.29 -1.21 -7.96
CA GLU A 97 16.50 -0.53 -9.23
C GLU A 97 17.02 0.92 -9.09
N GLY A 98 17.99 1.29 -9.95
CA GLY A 98 18.42 2.68 -10.13
C GLY A 98 19.21 3.29 -8.95
N GLY A 99 20.37 2.71 -8.63
CA GLY A 99 21.17 3.02 -7.42
C GLY A 99 21.52 4.51 -7.17
N VAL A 100 21.67 5.33 -8.22
CA VAL A 100 21.97 6.78 -8.04
C VAL A 100 20.74 7.63 -7.76
N GLY A 101 19.53 7.14 -8.04
CA GLY A 101 18.30 7.91 -7.95
C GLY A 101 17.82 8.12 -6.51
N VAL A 102 17.89 7.09 -5.67
CA VAL A 102 17.40 7.16 -4.28
C VAL A 102 18.22 8.12 -3.42
N PRO A 103 19.57 8.10 -3.42
CA PRO A 103 20.39 9.11 -2.74
C PRO A 103 20.03 10.55 -3.13
N ARG A 104 19.81 10.81 -4.43
CA ARG A 104 19.40 12.13 -4.94
C ARG A 104 18.03 12.57 -4.42
N ARG A 105 17.08 11.64 -4.30
CA ARG A 105 15.73 11.91 -3.74
C ARG A 105 15.80 12.23 -2.25
N ILE A 106 16.61 11.47 -1.50
CA ILE A 106 16.85 11.74 -0.08
C ILE A 106 17.46 13.13 0.06
N LYS A 107 18.51 13.44 -0.72
CA LYS A 107 19.16 14.75 -0.64
C LYS A 107 18.23 15.91 -0.95
N ALA A 108 17.37 15.75 -1.96
CA ALA A 108 16.35 16.74 -2.28
C ALA A 108 15.36 16.92 -1.12
N TRP A 109 14.92 15.83 -0.50
CA TRP A 109 14.06 15.89 0.68
C TRP A 109 14.73 16.65 1.83
N GLU A 110 16.02 16.37 2.11
CA GLU A 110 16.79 17.06 3.15
C GLU A 110 16.87 18.57 2.90
N GLN A 111 17.13 18.99 1.65
CA GLN A 111 17.20 20.41 1.27
C GLN A 111 15.84 21.10 1.44
N VAL A 112 14.75 20.46 1.03
CA VAL A 112 13.40 21.03 1.13
C VAL A 112 12.94 21.15 2.59
N HIS A 113 13.27 20.19 3.44
CA HIS A 113 12.82 20.14 4.84
C HIS A 113 13.83 20.76 5.82
N GLY A 114 15.04 21.08 5.37
CA GLY A 114 16.11 21.62 6.22
C GLY A 114 16.58 20.65 7.29
N GLN A 115 16.47 19.33 7.03
CA GLN A 115 16.78 18.28 8.01
C GLN A 115 17.52 17.12 7.34
N GLN A 116 18.63 16.67 7.96
CA GLN A 116 19.36 15.48 7.52
C GLN A 116 18.76 14.20 8.10
N VAL A 117 18.90 13.09 7.37
CA VAL A 117 18.35 11.77 7.75
C VAL A 117 19.45 10.71 7.80
N ASP A 118 20.36 10.83 8.76
CA ASP A 118 21.55 9.97 8.88
C ASP A 118 21.23 8.53 9.32
N ASN A 119 20.01 8.27 9.78
CA ASN A 119 19.50 6.96 10.19
C ASN A 119 18.69 6.25 9.10
N LEU A 120 18.82 6.68 7.84
CA LEU A 120 18.24 6.05 6.66
C LEU A 120 19.33 5.36 5.82
N TRP A 121 19.31 4.03 5.82
CA TRP A 121 20.37 3.19 5.26
C TRP A 121 19.95 2.58 3.92
N LEU A 122 20.88 2.53 2.97
CA LEU A 122 20.63 2.03 1.62
C LEU A 122 21.35 0.71 1.36
N VAL A 123 20.62 -0.26 0.82
CA VAL A 123 21.19 -1.46 0.18
C VAL A 123 21.11 -1.26 -1.32
N ASN A 124 22.24 -0.94 -1.95
CA ASN A 124 22.32 -0.60 -3.38
C ASN A 124 22.41 -1.85 -4.29
N ARG A 125 21.65 -2.89 -3.94
CA ARG A 125 21.48 -4.11 -4.73
C ARG A 125 20.11 -4.72 -4.45
N PRO A 126 19.55 -5.51 -5.38
CA PRO A 126 18.41 -6.36 -5.06
C PRO A 126 18.73 -7.32 -3.90
N VAL A 127 17.72 -7.53 -3.07
CA VAL A 127 17.65 -8.57 -2.02
C VAL A 127 16.50 -9.49 -2.40
N PHE A 128 16.65 -10.80 -2.20
CA PHE A 128 15.65 -11.78 -2.62
C PHE A 128 15.00 -12.46 -1.42
N PRO A 129 13.81 -12.02 -0.95
CA PRO A 129 13.13 -12.61 0.22
C PRO A 129 12.84 -14.10 0.08
N VAL A 130 12.75 -14.63 -1.15
CA VAL A 130 12.59 -16.08 -1.39
C VAL A 130 13.81 -16.91 -0.96
N ARG A 131 14.95 -16.28 -0.65
CA ARG A 131 16.18 -16.95 -0.23
C ARG A 131 16.44 -16.69 1.26
N GLU A 132 16.52 -17.75 2.04
CA GLU A 132 16.75 -17.68 3.49
C GLU A 132 18.05 -16.93 3.86
N SER A 133 19.11 -17.08 3.04
CA SER A 133 20.38 -16.38 3.25
C SER A 133 20.22 -14.85 3.11
N GLU A 134 19.48 -14.38 2.11
CA GLU A 134 19.23 -12.95 1.89
C GLU A 134 18.33 -12.37 2.99
N VAL A 135 17.32 -13.12 3.44
CA VAL A 135 16.49 -12.75 4.59
C VAL A 135 17.35 -12.61 5.85
N SER A 136 18.27 -13.55 6.07
CA SER A 136 19.19 -13.52 7.21
C SER A 136 20.12 -12.30 7.18
N GLU A 137 20.62 -11.92 5.99
CA GLU A 137 21.43 -10.71 5.80
C GLU A 137 20.64 -9.42 6.11
N VAL A 138 19.37 -9.33 5.69
CA VAL A 138 18.52 -8.18 6.05
C VAL A 138 18.33 -8.07 7.56
N ILE A 139 18.10 -9.20 8.24
CA ILE A 139 17.94 -9.23 9.70
C ILE A 139 19.24 -8.81 10.39
N LEU A 140 20.40 -9.26 9.88
CA LEU A 140 21.70 -8.86 10.39
C LEU A 140 21.95 -7.36 10.20
N ALA A 141 21.68 -6.83 9.00
CA ALA A 141 21.80 -5.41 8.70
C ALA A 141 20.88 -4.56 9.60
N ALA A 142 19.64 -4.98 9.82
CA ALA A 142 18.72 -4.28 10.71
C ALA A 142 19.21 -4.24 12.17
N ARG A 143 19.84 -5.32 12.65
CA ARG A 143 20.47 -5.36 13.99
C ARG A 143 21.68 -4.44 14.07
N GLN A 144 22.53 -4.44 13.04
CA GLN A 144 23.68 -3.55 12.95
C GLN A 144 23.24 -2.08 13.00
N ILE A 145 22.27 -1.70 12.16
CA ILE A 145 21.68 -0.36 12.13
C ILE A 145 21.09 0.01 13.50
N THR A 146 20.39 -0.92 14.15
CA THR A 146 19.82 -0.68 15.47
C THR A 146 20.90 -0.35 16.51
N ALA A 147 22.03 -1.07 16.46
CA ALA A 147 23.16 -0.83 17.35
C ALA A 147 23.89 0.49 17.02
N GLU A 148 24.08 0.81 15.75
CA GLU A 148 24.77 2.03 15.30
C GLU A 148 23.96 3.31 15.55
N CYS A 149 22.64 3.25 15.38
CA CYS A 149 21.76 4.41 15.57
C CYS A 149 21.18 4.54 16.99
N ASP A 150 21.43 3.56 17.88
CA ASP A 150 20.78 3.43 19.20
C ASP A 150 19.24 3.58 19.12
N MET A 151 18.64 3.00 18.06
CA MET A 151 17.21 3.10 17.81
C MET A 151 16.71 1.95 16.95
N PRO A 152 15.47 1.47 17.14
CA PRO A 152 14.94 0.37 16.36
C PRO A 152 14.74 0.75 14.88
N VAL A 153 14.95 -0.22 13.99
CA VAL A 153 14.49 -0.11 12.59
C VAL A 153 12.96 -0.19 12.57
N ARG A 154 12.31 0.86 12.07
CA ARG A 154 10.84 0.94 12.00
C ARG A 154 10.28 0.61 10.63
N LEU A 155 11.09 0.75 9.59
CA LEU A 155 10.70 0.49 8.22
C LEU A 155 11.82 -0.24 7.46
N VAL A 156 11.44 -1.30 6.77
CA VAL A 156 12.25 -1.94 5.72
C VAL A 156 11.52 -1.74 4.40
N VAL A 157 12.12 -1.04 3.46
CA VAL A 157 11.55 -0.83 2.11
C VAL A 157 12.21 -1.78 1.12
N ILE A 158 11.40 -2.44 0.29
CA ILE A 158 11.85 -3.28 -0.83
C ILE A 158 11.34 -2.63 -2.13
N ASP A 159 12.21 -1.90 -2.83
CA ASP A 159 11.86 -1.12 -4.02
C ASP A 159 12.63 -1.63 -5.26
N THR A 160 12.08 -2.49 -6.11
CA THR A 160 10.70 -3.01 -6.18
C THR A 160 10.63 -4.53 -6.04
N LEU A 161 9.42 -5.04 -5.80
CA LEU A 161 9.09 -6.47 -5.83
C LEU A 161 9.64 -7.13 -7.09
N ALA A 162 9.42 -6.58 -8.27
CA ALA A 162 9.83 -7.21 -9.52
C ALA A 162 11.36 -7.42 -9.61
N ARG A 163 12.14 -6.50 -9.03
CA ARG A 163 13.61 -6.59 -8.97
C ARG A 163 14.10 -7.46 -7.84
N CYS A 164 13.35 -7.52 -6.75
CA CYS A 164 13.67 -8.26 -5.53
C CYS A 164 12.97 -9.62 -5.44
N PHE A 165 12.23 -10.05 -6.47
CA PHE A 165 11.40 -11.24 -6.39
C PHE A 165 12.25 -12.50 -6.19
N GLY A 166 13.29 -12.66 -7.01
CA GLY A 166 14.28 -13.73 -6.87
C GLY A 166 13.78 -15.16 -7.12
N GLY A 167 12.50 -15.33 -7.46
CA GLY A 167 11.83 -16.58 -7.85
C GLY A 167 11.53 -16.66 -9.36
N ASN A 168 10.85 -17.72 -9.82
CA ASN A 168 10.65 -17.97 -11.24
C ASN A 168 9.47 -17.15 -11.82
N ASP A 169 8.29 -17.22 -11.22
CA ASP A 169 7.08 -16.57 -11.74
C ASP A 169 6.29 -15.85 -10.64
N GLU A 170 6.20 -14.52 -10.72
CA GLU A 170 5.43 -13.69 -9.78
C GLU A 170 3.90 -13.92 -9.86
N ASN A 171 3.43 -14.58 -10.92
CA ASN A 171 2.03 -14.97 -11.07
C ASN A 171 1.73 -16.32 -10.42
N ASP A 172 2.76 -17.13 -10.17
CA ASP A 172 2.60 -18.41 -9.48
C ASP A 172 2.39 -18.17 -7.98
N ALA A 173 1.36 -18.84 -7.44
CA ALA A 173 0.96 -18.66 -6.04
C ALA A 173 1.99 -19.25 -5.06
N ARG A 174 2.75 -20.28 -5.46
CA ARG A 174 3.78 -20.89 -4.62
C ARG A 174 5.00 -20.00 -4.54
N ASP A 175 5.49 -19.51 -5.68
CA ASP A 175 6.63 -18.60 -5.73
C ASP A 175 6.33 -17.28 -5.01
N MET A 176 5.13 -16.71 -5.21
CA MET A 176 4.68 -15.55 -4.45
C MET A 176 4.55 -15.86 -2.95
N GLY A 177 4.09 -17.06 -2.60
CA GLY A 177 4.02 -17.52 -1.21
C GLY A 177 5.38 -17.51 -0.51
N ALA A 178 6.44 -17.98 -1.18
CA ALA A 178 7.80 -17.94 -0.65
C ALA A 178 8.32 -16.50 -0.46
N PHE A 179 7.97 -15.59 -1.37
CA PHE A 179 8.34 -14.17 -1.24
C PHE A 179 7.65 -13.52 -0.03
N ILE A 180 6.35 -13.80 0.16
CA ILE A 180 5.56 -13.34 1.32
C ILE A 180 6.16 -13.89 2.61
N GLU A 181 6.47 -15.18 2.66
CA GLU A 181 7.06 -15.81 3.84
C GLU A 181 8.40 -15.16 4.22
N GLY A 182 9.27 -14.90 3.25
CA GLY A 182 10.52 -14.18 3.50
C GLY A 182 10.30 -12.77 4.06
N CYS A 183 9.33 -12.02 3.52
CA CYS A 183 8.98 -10.70 4.04
C CYS A 183 8.41 -10.78 5.46
N ASP A 184 7.58 -11.77 5.75
CA ASP A 184 7.02 -12.00 7.09
C ASP A 184 8.09 -12.39 8.10
N VAL A 185 9.10 -13.18 7.71
CA VAL A 185 10.24 -13.49 8.56
C VAL A 185 11.05 -12.22 8.88
N ILE A 186 11.32 -11.36 7.89
CA ILE A 186 11.98 -10.05 8.12
C ILE A 186 11.16 -9.22 9.10
N LYS A 187 9.86 -9.07 8.86
CA LYS A 187 8.91 -8.34 9.72
C LYS A 187 8.96 -8.85 11.16
N GLN A 188 8.77 -10.16 11.36
CA GLN A 188 8.72 -10.78 12.69
C GLN A 188 10.06 -10.69 13.45
N LYS A 189 11.19 -10.85 12.76
CA LYS A 189 12.52 -10.91 13.39
C LYS A 189 13.11 -9.53 13.67
N THR A 190 12.67 -8.50 12.95
CA THR A 190 13.14 -7.12 13.12
C THR A 190 12.15 -6.26 13.92
N GLY A 191 10.86 -6.60 13.92
CA GLY A 191 9.80 -5.75 14.46
C GLY A 191 9.52 -4.51 13.60
N ALA A 192 10.12 -4.42 12.40
CA ALA A 192 9.87 -3.34 11.46
C ALA A 192 8.61 -3.61 10.63
N THR A 193 8.00 -2.56 10.11
CA THR A 193 7.06 -2.66 8.99
C THR A 193 7.85 -2.92 7.71
N VAL A 194 7.39 -3.87 6.89
CA VAL A 194 7.98 -4.14 5.56
C VAL A 194 7.09 -3.50 4.50
N LEU A 195 7.65 -2.58 3.72
CA LEU A 195 6.96 -1.87 2.65
C LEU A 195 7.52 -2.30 1.30
N VAL A 196 6.68 -2.96 0.50
CA VAL A 196 7.07 -3.45 -0.83
C VAL A 196 6.54 -2.50 -1.90
N VAL A 197 7.41 -2.02 -2.79
CA VAL A 197 6.98 -1.23 -3.95
C VAL A 197 6.73 -2.16 -5.11
N HIS A 198 5.56 -2.08 -5.73
CA HIS A 198 5.12 -2.98 -6.78
C HIS A 198 4.54 -2.24 -7.99
N HIS A 199 4.43 -2.93 -9.13
CA HIS A 199 3.81 -2.41 -10.32
C HIS A 199 2.35 -2.85 -10.38
N SER A 200 1.49 -2.05 -11.03
CA SER A 200 0.16 -2.51 -11.44
C SER A 200 0.26 -3.55 -12.55
N GLY A 201 -0.77 -4.38 -12.67
CA GLY A 201 -0.92 -5.31 -13.79
C GLY A 201 -1.14 -4.59 -15.13
N LYS A 202 -1.21 -5.37 -16.22
CA LYS A 202 -1.51 -4.85 -17.57
C LYS A 202 -2.86 -4.11 -17.64
N ASP A 203 -3.79 -4.50 -16.79
CA ASP A 203 -5.07 -3.83 -16.60
C ASP A 203 -5.04 -3.12 -15.23
N GLU A 204 -4.88 -1.80 -15.24
CA GLU A 204 -4.77 -1.01 -14.02
C GLU A 204 -6.03 -1.07 -13.15
N ALA A 205 -7.20 -1.33 -13.75
CA ALA A 205 -8.46 -1.47 -13.02
C ALA A 205 -8.48 -2.74 -12.17
N LYS A 206 -7.66 -3.74 -12.51
CA LYS A 206 -7.53 -5.01 -11.77
C LYS A 206 -6.53 -4.95 -10.61
N GLY A 207 -5.82 -3.83 -10.44
CA GLY A 207 -4.94 -3.60 -9.29
C GLY A 207 -3.47 -3.98 -9.52
N ALA A 208 -2.81 -4.47 -8.46
CA ALA A 208 -1.41 -4.87 -8.48
C ALA A 208 -1.15 -6.03 -9.46
N ARG A 209 0.08 -6.12 -9.98
CA ARG A 209 0.53 -7.24 -10.82
C ARG A 209 0.71 -8.51 -9.96
N GLY A 210 0.79 -9.67 -10.61
CA GLY A 210 1.13 -10.93 -9.95
C GLY A 210 -0.04 -11.65 -9.29
N SER A 211 0.28 -12.60 -8.42
CA SER A 211 -0.69 -13.47 -7.76
C SER A 211 -1.61 -12.71 -6.78
N SER A 212 -2.91 -13.04 -6.78
CA SER A 212 -3.87 -12.54 -5.79
C SER A 212 -3.50 -12.88 -4.34
N SER A 213 -2.66 -13.91 -4.14
CA SER A 213 -2.06 -14.28 -2.87
C SER A 213 -1.28 -13.12 -2.23
N PHE A 214 -0.63 -12.27 -3.03
CA PHE A 214 0.11 -11.12 -2.50
C PHE A 214 -0.81 -10.14 -1.81
N ARG A 215 -1.85 -9.66 -2.52
CA ARG A 215 -2.87 -8.76 -1.95
C ARG A 215 -3.51 -9.38 -0.71
N ALA A 216 -3.78 -10.69 -0.71
CA ALA A 216 -4.40 -11.38 0.43
C ALA A 216 -3.53 -11.32 1.70
N ALA A 217 -2.20 -11.41 1.56
CA ALA A 217 -1.25 -11.40 2.68
C ALA A 217 -0.97 -10.00 3.26
N LEU A 218 -1.20 -8.92 2.51
CA LEU A 218 -0.93 -7.55 2.96
C LEU A 218 -1.83 -7.12 4.12
N ASP A 219 -1.29 -6.42 5.11
CA ASP A 219 -2.06 -5.73 6.15
C ASP A 219 -2.60 -4.38 5.65
N ALA A 220 -1.84 -3.71 4.76
CA ALA A 220 -2.28 -2.50 4.05
C ALA A 220 -1.76 -2.45 2.60
N GLU A 221 -2.58 -1.91 1.69
CA GLU A 221 -2.23 -1.71 0.28
C GLU A 221 -2.57 -0.30 -0.17
N PHE A 222 -1.67 0.33 -0.92
CA PHE A 222 -1.80 1.68 -1.42
C PHE A 222 -1.62 1.73 -2.93
N ASN A 223 -2.59 2.30 -3.64
CA ASN A 223 -2.47 2.64 -5.04
C ASN A 223 -1.92 4.06 -5.21
N VAL A 224 -0.91 4.20 -6.07
CA VAL A 224 -0.34 5.49 -6.45
C VAL A 224 -0.45 5.70 -7.95
N LYS A 225 -1.15 6.77 -8.34
CA LYS A 225 -1.33 7.22 -9.73
C LYS A 225 -0.84 8.64 -9.90
N ARG A 226 -0.49 9.04 -11.13
CA ARG A 226 -0.30 10.47 -11.43
C ARG A 226 -1.65 11.17 -11.50
N GLU A 227 -1.70 12.43 -11.09
CA GLU A 227 -2.88 13.27 -11.31
C GLU A 227 -2.75 14.02 -12.65
N GLY A 228 -3.40 13.48 -13.69
CA GLY A 228 -3.36 14.05 -15.04
C GLY A 228 -1.92 14.22 -15.55
N GLU A 229 -1.67 15.34 -16.23
CA GLU A 229 -0.33 15.73 -16.69
C GLU A 229 0.48 16.49 -15.63
N GLY A 230 -0.11 16.75 -14.46
CA GLY A 230 0.52 17.51 -13.39
C GLY A 230 1.66 16.76 -12.68
N GLN A 231 2.53 17.52 -12.02
CA GLN A 231 3.52 16.98 -11.07
C GLN A 231 2.85 16.66 -9.73
N ALA A 232 1.94 15.70 -9.73
CA ALA A 232 1.27 15.26 -8.52
C ALA A 232 0.98 13.75 -8.54
N LEU A 233 0.96 13.16 -7.35
CA LEU A 233 0.51 11.80 -7.14
C LEU A 233 -0.82 11.79 -6.40
N ILE A 234 -1.66 10.81 -6.74
CA ILE A 234 -2.89 10.46 -6.03
C ILE A 234 -2.60 9.20 -5.24
N LEU A 235 -2.81 9.26 -3.94
CA LEU A 235 -2.68 8.15 -3.02
C LEU A 235 -4.08 7.66 -2.61
N SER A 236 -4.37 6.40 -2.90
CA SER A 236 -5.58 5.72 -2.44
C SER A 236 -5.19 4.51 -1.60
N CYS A 237 -5.77 4.34 -0.42
CA CYS A 237 -5.71 3.06 0.27
C CYS A 237 -6.75 2.12 -0.35
N THR A 238 -6.31 0.92 -0.74
CA THR A 238 -7.14 -0.09 -1.40
C THR A 238 -7.37 -1.33 -0.56
N LYS A 239 -6.64 -1.42 0.56
CA LYS A 239 -6.84 -2.44 1.59
C LYS A 239 -6.30 -1.90 2.92
N MET A 240 -7.09 -2.05 3.99
CA MET A 240 -6.65 -1.89 5.37
C MET A 240 -7.33 -2.98 6.21
N LYS A 241 -6.55 -3.75 6.98
CA LYS A 241 -7.07 -4.93 7.69
C LYS A 241 -7.77 -4.59 9.01
N ASP A 242 -7.08 -3.89 9.91
CA ASP A 242 -7.50 -3.69 11.30
C ASP A 242 -7.90 -2.23 11.60
N ALA A 243 -8.14 -1.43 10.55
CA ALA A 243 -8.56 -0.03 10.63
C ALA A 243 -9.33 0.39 9.37
N GLU A 244 -9.99 1.54 9.44
CA GLU A 244 -10.61 2.17 8.26
C GLU A 244 -9.54 2.61 7.26
N GLU A 245 -9.89 2.53 5.97
CA GLU A 245 -9.06 3.03 4.90
C GLU A 245 -8.99 4.56 4.96
N PRO A 246 -7.78 5.17 4.96
CA PRO A 246 -7.66 6.62 4.94
C PRO A 246 -8.23 7.19 3.64
N GLU A 247 -8.74 8.42 3.73
CA GLU A 247 -9.27 9.15 2.58
C GLU A 247 -8.25 9.24 1.44
N ARG A 248 -8.74 9.08 0.23
CA ARG A 248 -7.98 9.33 -1.00
C ARG A 248 -7.57 10.81 -1.04
N LYS A 249 -6.28 11.08 -1.21
CA LYS A 249 -5.72 12.44 -1.31
C LYS A 249 -4.69 12.52 -2.42
N ALA A 250 -4.47 13.74 -2.92
CA ALA A 250 -3.38 14.04 -3.83
C ALA A 250 -2.27 14.83 -3.12
N TYR A 251 -1.05 14.69 -3.62
CA TYR A 251 0.16 15.30 -3.11
C TYR A 251 0.98 15.81 -4.29
N ASP A 252 1.31 17.11 -4.27
CA ASP A 252 2.14 17.72 -5.30
C ASP A 252 3.61 17.30 -5.12
N LEU A 253 4.33 17.24 -6.24
CA LEU A 253 5.78 17.09 -6.24
C LEU A 253 6.43 18.43 -6.55
N ARG A 254 7.49 18.75 -5.81
CA ARG A 254 8.31 19.95 -6.00
C ARG A 254 9.66 19.56 -6.60
N THR A 255 10.04 20.21 -7.69
CA THR A 255 11.41 20.12 -8.22
C THR A 255 12.40 20.85 -7.31
N THR A 256 13.53 20.20 -7.05
CA THR A 256 14.64 20.75 -6.26
C THR A 256 15.94 20.53 -7.00
N GLU A 257 16.74 21.60 -7.11
CA GLU A 257 18.07 21.61 -7.70
C GLU A 257 19.07 21.03 -6.69
N LEU A 258 19.86 20.04 -7.10
CA LEU A 258 20.81 19.36 -6.21
C LEU A 258 22.22 19.89 -6.37
N PHE A 259 22.76 19.80 -7.59
CA PHE A 259 24.11 20.24 -7.94
C PHE A 259 24.22 20.38 -9.46
N THR A 260 25.28 21.05 -9.91
CA THR A 260 25.69 21.10 -11.31
C THR A 260 26.78 20.05 -11.55
N ASP A 261 26.61 19.20 -12.56
CA ASP A 261 27.60 18.16 -12.88
C ASP A 261 28.80 18.69 -13.67
N GLU A 262 29.69 17.78 -14.06
CA GLU A 262 30.95 18.10 -14.76
C GLU A 262 30.71 18.73 -16.15
N ASP A 263 29.56 18.46 -16.77
CA ASP A 263 29.16 18.98 -18.07
C ASP A 263 28.46 20.35 -17.96
N GLY A 264 28.28 20.86 -16.74
CA GLY A 264 27.58 22.11 -16.48
C GLY A 264 26.05 21.96 -16.46
N GLU A 265 25.53 20.73 -16.43
CA GLU A 265 24.09 20.47 -16.40
C GLU A 265 23.54 20.49 -14.98
N MET A 266 22.38 21.13 -14.80
CA MET A 266 21.71 21.20 -13.50
C MET A 266 21.01 19.86 -13.20
N VAL A 267 21.51 19.15 -12.20
CA VAL A 267 20.90 17.91 -11.73
C VAL A 267 19.79 18.23 -10.74
N CYS A 268 18.56 17.91 -11.13
CA CYS A 268 17.36 18.08 -10.30
C CYS A 268 16.81 16.75 -9.79
N SER A 269 15.97 16.83 -8.77
CA SER A 269 15.12 15.73 -8.29
C SER A 269 13.75 16.26 -7.88
N LEU A 270 12.80 15.36 -7.62
CA LEU A 270 11.46 15.70 -7.13
C LEU A 270 11.31 15.30 -5.65
N VAL A 271 10.53 16.09 -4.92
CA VAL A 271 10.19 15.85 -3.52
C VAL A 271 8.68 15.88 -3.37
N VAL A 272 8.09 14.87 -2.74
CA VAL A 272 6.66 14.87 -2.41
C VAL A 272 6.42 15.95 -1.35
N ARG A 273 5.52 16.88 -1.63
CA ARG A 273 4.99 17.82 -0.64
C ARG A 273 4.00 17.05 0.22
N ASP A 274 4.32 16.90 1.49
CA ASP A 274 3.56 16.14 2.49
C ASP A 274 2.25 16.82 2.95
N VAL A 275 1.81 17.87 2.25
CA VAL A 275 0.55 18.56 2.50
C VAL A 275 -0.53 17.96 1.59
N PRO A 276 -1.59 17.34 2.15
CA PRO A 276 -2.63 16.73 1.34
C PRO A 276 -3.49 17.80 0.68
N ARG A 277 -4.01 17.47 -0.50
CA ARG A 277 -5.08 18.20 -1.17
C ARG A 277 -6.13 17.22 -1.70
N GLU A 278 -7.30 17.74 -2.01
CA GLU A 278 -8.30 16.94 -2.72
C GLU A 278 -7.75 16.53 -4.09
N ALA A 279 -7.96 15.27 -4.42
CA ALA A 279 -7.57 14.73 -5.70
C ALA A 279 -8.54 15.23 -6.77
N LYS A 280 -8.01 15.88 -7.80
CA LYS A 280 -8.78 16.26 -8.97
C LYS A 280 -9.15 14.97 -9.69
N GLU A 281 -10.43 14.62 -9.68
CA GLU A 281 -10.90 13.50 -10.49
C GLU A 281 -10.76 13.89 -11.96
N VAL A 282 -9.87 13.22 -12.68
CA VAL A 282 -9.81 13.30 -14.14
C VAL A 282 -9.89 11.87 -14.65
N ASP A 283 -11.11 11.41 -14.87
CA ASP A 283 -11.33 10.30 -15.80
C ASP A 283 -10.82 10.76 -17.17
N PRO A 284 -9.98 9.99 -17.88
CA PRO A 284 -9.51 10.37 -19.22
C PRO A 284 -10.64 10.71 -20.18
N GLU A 285 -11.81 10.08 -20.01
CA GLU A 285 -13.02 10.37 -20.80
C GLU A 285 -13.66 11.71 -20.42
N LEU A 286 -13.36 12.27 -19.24
CA LEU A 286 -13.79 13.60 -18.79
C LEU A 286 -12.74 14.69 -19.05
N ALA A 287 -11.58 14.35 -19.64
CA ALA A 287 -10.53 15.31 -19.94
C ALA A 287 -11.01 16.32 -21.00
N GLY A 288 -11.05 17.60 -20.62
CA GLY A 288 -11.51 18.70 -21.48
C GLY A 288 -12.95 19.17 -21.25
N VAL A 289 -13.69 18.53 -20.34
CA VAL A 289 -15.07 18.95 -20.02
C VAL A 289 -15.06 19.94 -18.84
N GLU A 290 -15.39 21.20 -19.14
CA GLU A 290 -15.45 22.25 -18.11
C GLU A 290 -16.74 22.16 -17.25
N LYS A 291 -16.62 22.55 -15.97
CA LYS A 291 -17.73 22.70 -15.00
C LYS A 291 -18.46 21.41 -14.64
N LEU A 292 -17.75 20.30 -14.53
CA LEU A 292 -18.29 19.09 -13.88
C LEU A 292 -18.31 19.28 -12.36
N THR A 293 -19.41 18.83 -11.73
CA THR A 293 -19.55 18.79 -10.27
C THR A 293 -19.56 17.34 -9.80
N ASP A 294 -19.35 17.08 -8.52
CA ASP A 294 -19.32 15.73 -7.92
C ASP A 294 -20.52 14.86 -8.33
N ASN A 295 -21.71 15.47 -8.46
CA ASN A 295 -22.92 14.77 -8.92
C ASN A 295 -22.85 14.30 -10.39
N HIS A 296 -22.17 15.06 -11.27
CA HIS A 296 -21.89 14.63 -12.64
C HIS A 296 -20.91 13.46 -12.65
N MET A 297 -19.91 13.48 -11.75
CA MET A 297 -18.90 12.42 -11.64
C MET A 297 -19.51 11.13 -11.10
N ALA A 298 -20.34 11.22 -10.06
CA ALA A 298 -21.08 10.09 -9.51
C ALA A 298 -22.03 9.46 -10.55
N LEU A 299 -22.75 10.31 -11.31
CA LEU A 299 -23.60 9.86 -12.41
C LEU A 299 -22.80 9.13 -13.50
N TRP A 300 -21.67 9.70 -13.90
CA TRP A 300 -20.75 9.14 -14.88
C TRP A 300 -20.21 7.76 -14.44
N GLN A 301 -19.74 7.65 -13.19
CA GLN A 301 -19.24 6.39 -12.63
C GLN A 301 -20.33 5.32 -12.54
N ALA A 302 -21.56 5.68 -12.16
CA ALA A 302 -22.68 4.74 -12.11
C ALA A 302 -23.00 4.15 -13.50
N ILE A 303 -23.03 4.99 -14.54
CA ILE A 303 -23.27 4.57 -15.93
C ILE A 303 -22.15 3.63 -16.40
N ARG A 304 -20.87 4.01 -16.22
CA ARG A 304 -19.72 3.17 -16.63
C ARG A 304 -19.70 1.83 -15.90
N SER A 305 -19.95 1.83 -14.59
CA SER A 305 -19.90 0.62 -13.78
C SER A 305 -20.92 -0.42 -14.24
N ARG A 306 -22.14 0.00 -14.61
CA ARG A 306 -23.16 -0.92 -15.14
C ARG A 306 -22.83 -1.44 -16.52
N ILE A 307 -22.35 -0.56 -17.41
CA ILE A 307 -21.95 -0.96 -18.77
C ILE A 307 -20.81 -1.99 -18.71
N ALA A 308 -19.82 -1.78 -17.83
CA ALA A 308 -18.72 -2.73 -17.65
C ALA A 308 -19.17 -4.10 -17.12
N ARG A 309 -20.29 -4.16 -16.39
CA ARG A 309 -20.92 -5.40 -15.90
C ARG A 309 -21.94 -6.00 -16.86
N GLY A 310 -22.22 -5.36 -18.00
CA GLY A 310 -23.28 -5.76 -18.91
C GLY A 310 -24.69 -5.66 -18.32
N GLU A 311 -24.87 -4.81 -17.31
CA GLU A 311 -26.14 -4.62 -16.62
C GLU A 311 -27.03 -3.60 -17.36
N PRO A 312 -28.36 -3.67 -17.21
CA PRO A 312 -29.28 -2.68 -17.77
C PRO A 312 -28.93 -1.26 -17.32
N CYS A 313 -28.68 -0.37 -18.27
CA CYS A 313 -28.31 1.01 -18.02
C CYS A 313 -29.40 1.95 -18.55
N ASN A 314 -30.40 2.26 -17.71
CA ASN A 314 -31.46 3.20 -18.04
C ASN A 314 -31.62 4.26 -16.96
N ARG A 315 -32.37 5.32 -17.27
CA ARG A 315 -32.54 6.50 -16.39
C ARG A 315 -33.06 6.15 -15.00
N ALA A 316 -34.03 5.23 -14.91
CA ALA A 316 -34.64 4.86 -13.64
C ALA A 316 -33.63 4.12 -12.75
N VAL A 317 -32.94 3.15 -13.33
CA VAL A 317 -31.94 2.31 -12.66
C VAL A 317 -30.77 3.16 -12.14
N ILE A 318 -30.19 4.03 -12.97
CA ILE A 318 -29.08 4.89 -12.55
C ILE A 318 -29.52 5.90 -11.48
N ARG A 319 -30.75 6.41 -11.57
CA ARG A 319 -31.29 7.29 -10.52
C ARG A 319 -31.43 6.55 -9.19
N ASP A 320 -31.81 5.28 -9.22
CA ASP A 320 -31.95 4.49 -7.99
C ASP A 320 -30.58 4.11 -7.40
N ASP A 321 -29.55 3.87 -8.23
CA ASP A 321 -28.18 3.71 -7.74
C ASP A 321 -27.67 4.95 -7.01
N LEU A 322 -27.89 6.13 -7.59
CA LEU A 322 -27.48 7.38 -6.96
C LEU A 322 -28.22 7.63 -5.64
N LYS A 323 -29.49 7.23 -5.54
CA LYS A 323 -30.20 7.30 -4.26
C LYS A 323 -29.63 6.30 -3.25
N ALA A 324 -29.27 5.10 -3.68
CA ALA A 324 -28.68 4.08 -2.81
C ALA A 324 -27.33 4.53 -2.24
N THR A 325 -26.60 5.40 -2.94
CA THR A 325 -25.36 6.03 -2.45
C THR A 325 -25.60 7.32 -1.67
N GLY A 326 -26.86 7.70 -1.40
CA GLY A 326 -27.23 8.86 -0.58
C GLY A 326 -27.30 10.20 -1.33
N ILE A 327 -27.23 10.19 -2.67
CA ILE A 327 -27.25 11.41 -3.49
C ILE A 327 -28.69 11.87 -3.74
N ASN A 328 -28.95 13.16 -3.52
CA ASN A 328 -30.26 13.76 -3.81
C ASN A 328 -30.47 13.93 -5.32
N THR A 329 -31.34 13.12 -5.90
CA THR A 329 -31.56 13.09 -7.36
C THR A 329 -32.51 14.17 -7.91
N LYS A 330 -32.84 15.24 -7.16
CA LYS A 330 -33.74 16.32 -7.60
C LYS A 330 -33.31 16.96 -8.92
N HIS A 331 -32.00 17.04 -9.17
CA HIS A 331 -31.42 17.65 -10.36
C HIS A 331 -30.83 16.65 -11.36
N PHE A 332 -31.16 15.35 -11.21
CA PHE A 332 -30.66 14.27 -12.06
C PHE A 332 -30.73 14.57 -13.56
N THR A 333 -31.90 15.03 -14.04
CA THR A 333 -32.11 15.35 -15.45
C THR A 333 -31.12 16.41 -15.97
N ARG A 334 -30.80 17.41 -15.14
CA ARG A 334 -29.84 18.47 -15.50
C ARG A 334 -28.42 17.92 -15.61
N TRP A 335 -28.03 17.02 -14.70
CA TRP A 335 -26.70 16.40 -14.74
C TRP A 335 -26.54 15.49 -15.95
N LEU A 336 -27.56 14.67 -16.22
CA LEU A 336 -27.56 13.77 -17.37
C LEU A 336 -27.52 14.54 -18.69
N GLN A 337 -28.30 15.62 -18.82
CA GLN A 337 -28.31 16.43 -20.03
C GLN A 337 -26.94 17.04 -20.31
N LYS A 338 -26.23 17.54 -19.28
CA LYS A 338 -24.87 18.05 -19.46
C LYS A 338 -23.91 16.99 -19.98
N LEU A 339 -23.95 15.77 -19.45
CA LEU A 339 -23.10 14.68 -19.94
C LEU A 339 -23.42 14.28 -21.39
N ILE A 340 -24.68 14.42 -21.81
CA ILE A 340 -25.10 14.21 -23.20
C ILE A 340 -24.61 15.35 -24.10
N ASP A 341 -24.81 16.60 -23.69
CA ASP A 341 -24.40 17.80 -24.43
C ASP A 341 -22.88 17.86 -24.63
N ASP A 342 -22.11 17.43 -23.63
CA ASP A 342 -20.65 17.34 -23.67
C ASP A 342 -20.16 16.07 -24.42
N GLY A 343 -21.07 15.25 -24.95
CA GLY A 343 -20.75 14.09 -25.80
C GLY A 343 -20.21 12.86 -25.08
N LEU A 344 -20.32 12.82 -23.75
CA LEU A 344 -19.82 11.75 -22.89
C LEU A 344 -20.79 10.55 -22.85
N VAL A 345 -22.08 10.84 -22.77
CA VAL A 345 -23.18 9.85 -22.70
C VAL A 345 -24.04 9.97 -23.94
N ILE A 346 -24.40 8.84 -24.54
CA ILE A 346 -25.38 8.76 -25.62
C ILE A 346 -26.66 8.18 -25.03
N GLN A 347 -27.79 8.82 -25.33
CA GLN A 347 -29.10 8.32 -24.98
C GLN A 347 -29.80 7.81 -26.24
N ASP A 348 -30.08 6.51 -26.29
CA ASP A 348 -30.92 5.89 -27.31
C ASP A 348 -32.20 5.37 -26.66
N ALA A 349 -33.33 6.02 -26.95
CA ALA A 349 -34.59 5.88 -26.22
C ALA A 349 -34.39 5.98 -24.69
N ASP A 350 -34.54 4.87 -23.97
CA ASP A 350 -34.37 4.79 -22.51
C ASP A 350 -33.00 4.24 -22.06
N LEU A 351 -32.16 3.79 -23.00
CA LEU A 351 -30.84 3.23 -22.70
C LEU A 351 -29.76 4.31 -22.74
N LEU A 352 -28.82 4.20 -21.80
CA LEU A 352 -27.66 5.08 -21.68
C LEU A 352 -26.39 4.29 -22.01
N THR A 353 -25.62 4.79 -22.97
CA THR A 353 -24.31 4.25 -23.36
C THR A 353 -23.22 5.31 -23.24
N VAL A 354 -21.96 4.88 -23.19
CA VAL A 354 -20.80 5.80 -23.17
C VAL A 354 -20.07 5.74 -24.49
N LYS A 355 -19.57 6.88 -24.96
CA LYS A 355 -18.83 6.96 -26.21
C LYS A 355 -17.37 6.54 -25.98
N SER A 356 -17.02 5.31 -26.38
CA SER A 356 -15.63 4.84 -26.34
C SER A 356 -14.80 5.55 -27.42
N LEU A 357 -13.63 6.08 -27.08
CA LEU A 357 -12.68 6.71 -28.00
C LEU A 357 -12.06 5.75 -29.05
N ARG A 358 -12.60 4.54 -29.23
CA ARG A 358 -12.15 3.57 -30.25
C ARG A 358 -12.87 3.67 -31.61
N GLU A 359 -13.80 4.59 -31.80
CA GLU A 359 -14.55 4.73 -33.06
C GLU A 359 -14.36 6.08 -33.77
N VAL A 360 -13.39 6.90 -33.36
CA VAL A 360 -12.97 8.10 -34.11
C VAL A 360 -11.64 7.81 -34.78
N GLY A 361 -11.70 7.03 -35.85
CA GLY A 361 -10.56 6.64 -36.66
C GLY A 361 -11.03 5.95 -37.93
N ASN A 362 -11.76 6.69 -38.77
CA ASN A 362 -11.81 6.46 -40.21
C ASN A 362 -11.01 7.57 -40.89
#